data_AF-A0A6I9WJ57-F1
#
_entry.id   AF-A0A6I9WJ57-F1
#
_cell.length_a   1.000
_cell.length_b   1.000
_cell.length_c   1.000
_cell.angle_alpha   90.00
_cell.angle_beta   90.00
_cell.angle_gamma   90.00
#
_symmetry.space_group_name_H-M   'P 1'
#
loop_
_entity.id
_entity.type
_entity.pdbx_description
1 polymer ?
#
loop_
_entity_poly.entity_id
_entity_poly.type
_entity_poly.pdbx_seq_one_letter_code
_entity_poly.pdbx_strand_id
1 'polypeptide(L)'
;MLITYFAQNWKYSNAPEGQAPFEKVVGLCKYGFAGSFGMGMYDCILLSQTRGFWNTMNCLAFWTVPITAMCATFASVAYTTTKLRGGQDGYINYILASLASGGVFYHWQKNGRLSYHFTFWLTACAMVKKYGDMTGWVPLPIKDADIRKQYTTFPLDFTLVKDPRGRRPWE
;
A
#
# COMPACT_ATOMS: atom_id res chain seq x y z
N MET A 1 10.04 -21.02 -2.19
CA MET A 1 10.87 -19.94 -1.60
C MET A 1 10.02 -19.19 -0.58
N LEU A 2 10.60 -18.76 0.55
CA LEU A 2 9.86 -18.12 1.65
C LEU A 2 8.99 -16.93 1.18
N ILE A 3 9.51 -16.13 0.24
CA ILE A 3 8.83 -14.97 -0.35
C ILE A 3 7.62 -15.39 -1.19
N THR A 4 7.74 -16.45 -2.00
CA THR A 4 6.61 -16.95 -2.81
C THR A 4 5.53 -17.57 -1.92
N TYR A 5 5.93 -18.23 -0.83
CA TYR A 5 5.03 -18.75 0.19
C TYR A 5 4.25 -17.62 0.89
N PHE A 6 4.91 -16.54 1.34
CA PHE A 6 4.25 -15.37 1.93
C PHE A 6 3.35 -14.62 0.93
N ALA A 7 3.76 -14.53 -0.33
CA ALA A 7 2.97 -13.87 -1.37
C ALA A 7 1.66 -14.61 -1.68
N GLN A 8 1.71 -15.95 -1.73
CA GLN A 8 0.59 -16.80 -2.12
C GLN A 8 -0.36 -17.14 -0.96
N ASN A 9 0.18 -17.44 0.24
CA ASN A 9 -0.63 -17.92 1.37
C ASN A 9 -1.20 -16.79 2.24
N TRP A 10 -0.50 -15.67 2.42
CA TRP A 10 -0.97 -14.57 3.28
C TRP A 10 -1.68 -13.47 2.51
N LYS A 11 -2.80 -13.81 1.86
CA LYS A 11 -3.69 -12.82 1.23
C LYS A 11 -4.65 -12.28 2.29
N TYR A 12 -4.72 -10.95 2.42
CA TYR A 12 -5.64 -10.25 3.32
C TYR A 12 -7.11 -10.71 3.16
N SER A 13 -7.49 -11.09 1.95
CA SER A 13 -8.84 -11.53 1.58
C SER A 13 -9.17 -13.00 1.89
N ASN A 14 -8.18 -13.84 2.23
CA ASN A 14 -8.39 -15.28 2.39
C ASN A 14 -8.77 -15.68 3.82
N ALA A 15 -8.43 -14.87 4.82
CA ALA A 15 -8.80 -15.13 6.21
C ALA A 15 -10.17 -14.50 6.50
N PRO A 16 -11.13 -15.22 7.11
CA PRO A 16 -12.41 -14.64 7.56
C PRO A 16 -12.16 -13.48 8.54
N GLU A 17 -13.02 -12.46 8.52
CA GLU A 17 -12.93 -11.34 9.46
C GLU A 17 -13.04 -11.83 10.91
N GLY A 18 -12.17 -11.31 11.79
CA GLY A 18 -12.06 -11.77 13.17
C GLY A 18 -11.19 -13.02 13.44
N GLN A 19 -10.61 -13.65 12.41
CA GLN A 19 -9.66 -14.78 12.56
C GLN A 19 -8.26 -14.44 12.02
N ALA A 20 -7.22 -15.06 12.60
CA ALA A 20 -5.81 -14.91 12.22
C ALA A 20 -5.28 -13.44 12.10
N PRO A 21 -5.16 -12.70 13.21
CA PRO A 21 -4.77 -11.28 13.20
C PRO A 21 -3.40 -11.03 12.56
N PHE A 22 -2.44 -11.92 12.80
CA PHE A 22 -1.07 -11.77 12.28
C PHE A 22 -1.03 -11.85 10.75
N GLU A 23 -1.76 -12.77 10.15
CA GLU A 23 -1.76 -12.97 8.70
C GLU A 23 -2.40 -11.81 7.95
N LYS A 24 -3.42 -11.18 8.54
CA LYS A 24 -4.06 -9.98 7.97
C LYS A 24 -3.15 -8.75 8.09
N VAL A 25 -2.52 -8.56 9.24
CA VAL A 25 -1.59 -7.45 9.44
C VAL A 25 -0.41 -7.58 8.48
N VAL A 26 0.27 -8.72 8.44
CA VAL A 26 1.41 -8.92 7.53
C VAL A 26 0.96 -8.90 6.06
N GLY A 27 -0.20 -9.49 5.78
CA GLY A 27 -0.82 -9.49 4.45
C GLY A 27 -1.15 -8.10 3.92
N LEU A 28 -1.50 -7.14 4.78
CA LEU A 28 -1.74 -5.75 4.38
C LEU A 28 -0.43 -4.94 4.34
N CYS A 29 0.43 -5.13 5.35
CA CYS A 29 1.73 -4.47 5.44
C CYS A 29 2.63 -4.76 4.24
N LYS A 30 2.58 -5.96 3.64
CA LYS A 30 3.39 -6.25 2.44
C LYS A 30 3.04 -5.36 1.25
N TYR A 31 1.74 -5.05 1.06
CA TYR A 31 1.29 -4.18 -0.02
C TYR A 31 1.63 -2.72 0.29
N GLY A 32 1.44 -2.31 1.55
CA GLY A 32 1.86 -0.99 2.02
C GLY A 32 3.36 -0.75 1.86
N PHE A 33 4.18 -1.74 2.23
CA PHE A 33 5.63 -1.70 2.09
C PHE A 33 6.05 -1.63 0.61
N ALA A 34 5.51 -2.50 -0.25
CA ALA A 34 5.85 -2.48 -1.67
C ALA A 34 5.49 -1.15 -2.35
N GLY A 35 4.30 -0.61 -2.06
CA GLY A 35 3.84 0.67 -2.60
C GLY A 35 4.65 1.86 -2.09
N SER A 36 4.91 1.91 -0.78
CA SER A 36 5.70 2.99 -0.16
C SER A 36 7.18 2.94 -0.52
N PHE A 37 7.73 1.75 -0.74
CA PHE A 37 9.09 1.60 -1.24
C PHE A 37 9.22 2.17 -2.66
N GLY A 38 8.24 1.89 -3.53
CA GLY A 38 8.15 2.52 -4.86
C GLY A 38 8.07 4.04 -4.79
N MET A 39 7.23 4.57 -3.89
CA MET A 39 7.11 6.02 -3.67
C MET A 39 8.41 6.63 -3.13
N GLY A 40 9.07 5.97 -2.19
CA GLY A 40 10.34 6.41 -1.66
C GLY A 40 11.45 6.40 -2.71
N MET A 41 11.49 5.40 -3.60
CA MET A 41 12.42 5.40 -4.73
C MET A 41 12.15 6.57 -5.68
N TYR A 42 10.88 6.82 -5.99
CA TYR A 42 10.48 7.96 -6.82
C TYR A 42 10.96 9.28 -6.21
N ASP A 43 10.75 9.50 -4.91
CA ASP A 43 11.23 10.70 -4.20
C ASP A 43 12.76 10.78 -4.21
N CYS A 44 13.45 9.68 -3.86
CA CYS A 44 14.91 9.64 -3.85
C CYS A 44 15.54 10.05 -5.19
N ILE A 45 14.94 9.65 -6.31
CA ILE A 45 15.47 9.86 -7.65
C ILE A 45 15.07 11.23 -8.22
N LEU A 46 13.78 11.59 -8.09
CA LEU A 46 13.22 12.73 -8.84
C LEU A 46 13.09 14.00 -8.02
N LEU A 47 12.72 13.90 -6.75
CA LEU A 47 12.40 15.05 -5.91
C LEU A 47 13.57 15.40 -4.99
N SER A 48 13.88 14.51 -4.04
CA SER A 48 14.93 14.74 -3.05
C SER A 48 16.35 14.57 -3.60
N GLN A 49 16.52 13.89 -4.74
CA GLN A 49 17.80 13.63 -5.40
C GLN A 49 18.91 13.23 -4.41
N THR A 50 18.58 12.29 -3.54
CA THR A 50 19.43 11.96 -2.38
C THR A 50 20.80 11.48 -2.82
N ARG A 51 21.86 11.98 -2.16
CA ARG A 51 23.25 11.57 -2.43
C ARG A 51 23.82 10.83 -1.21
N GLY A 52 24.34 9.64 -1.45
CA GLY A 52 24.93 8.78 -0.43
C GLY A 52 23.92 7.88 0.26
N PHE A 53 24.40 6.72 0.71
CA PHE A 53 23.58 5.63 1.24
C PHE A 53 22.63 6.05 2.37
N TRP A 54 23.15 6.79 3.37
CA TRP A 54 22.35 7.18 4.54
C TRP A 54 21.22 8.15 4.22
N ASN A 55 21.44 9.07 3.28
CA ASN A 55 20.41 10.02 2.87
C ASN A 55 19.31 9.34 2.07
N THR A 56 19.67 8.43 1.17
CA THR A 56 18.71 7.60 0.44
C THR A 56 17.90 6.73 1.39
N MET A 57 18.56 6.10 2.37
CA MET A 57 17.87 5.26 3.34
C MET A 57 16.93 6.07 4.25
N ASN A 58 17.31 7.30 4.64
CA ASN A 58 16.44 8.18 5.41
C ASN A 58 15.20 8.61 4.61
N CYS A 59 15.37 8.97 3.33
CA CYS A 59 14.24 9.30 2.45
C CYS A 59 13.32 8.09 2.22
N LEU A 60 13.89 6.90 1.97
CA LEU A 60 13.10 5.67 1.87
C LEU A 60 12.35 5.38 3.18
N ALA A 61 13.01 5.52 4.33
CA ALA A 61 12.40 5.31 5.64
C ALA A 61 11.26 6.30 5.92
N PHE A 62 11.41 7.56 5.48
CA PHE A 62 10.39 8.59 5.63
C PHE A 62 9.06 8.21 4.98
N TRP A 63 9.07 7.46 3.87
CA TRP A 63 7.86 6.96 3.23
C TRP A 63 7.43 5.59 3.74
N THR A 64 8.38 4.66 3.83
CA THR A 64 8.08 3.24 4.11
C THR A 64 7.59 3.00 5.52
N VAL A 65 8.22 3.61 6.53
CA VAL A 65 7.89 3.38 7.94
C VAL A 65 6.46 3.84 8.27
N PRO A 66 6.06 5.11 8.03
CA PRO A 66 4.74 5.57 8.42
C PRO A 66 3.62 4.91 7.61
N ILE A 67 3.81 4.67 6.30
CA ILE A 67 2.79 4.01 5.47
C ILE A 67 2.59 2.56 5.94
N THR A 68 3.67 1.83 6.21
CA THR A 68 3.57 0.45 6.72
C THR A 68 2.93 0.42 8.11
N ALA A 69 3.27 1.39 8.96
CA ALA A 69 2.63 1.55 10.27
C ALA A 69 1.13 1.79 10.13
N MET A 70 0.68 2.66 9.23
CA MET A 70 -0.74 2.90 8.95
C MET A 70 -1.46 1.63 8.53
N CYS A 71 -0.87 0.82 7.63
CA CYS A 71 -1.42 -0.48 7.26
C CYS A 71 -1.56 -1.43 8.46
N ALA A 72 -0.53 -1.49 9.31
CA ALA A 72 -0.58 -2.32 10.51
C ALA A 72 -1.69 -1.87 11.47
N THR A 73 -1.81 -0.55 11.69
CA THR A 73 -2.85 0.04 12.54
C THR A 73 -4.24 -0.24 11.98
N PHE A 74 -4.43 -0.08 10.67
CA PHE A 74 -5.70 -0.36 10.00
C PHE A 74 -6.14 -1.81 10.23
N ALA A 75 -5.27 -2.77 9.90
CA ALA A 75 -5.59 -4.19 10.05
C ALA A 75 -5.82 -4.59 11.52
N SER A 76 -5.03 -4.02 12.44
CA SER A 76 -5.15 -4.31 13.87
C SER A 76 -6.47 -3.78 14.43
N VAL A 77 -6.85 -2.54 14.11
CA VAL A 77 -8.09 -1.93 14.58
C VAL A 77 -9.32 -2.57 13.93
N ALA A 78 -9.25 -2.90 12.63
CA ALA A 78 -10.33 -3.64 11.97
C ALA A 78 -10.55 -5.00 12.65
N TYR A 79 -9.48 -5.71 13.02
CA TYR A 79 -9.56 -6.97 13.74
C TYR A 79 -10.15 -6.81 15.15
N THR A 80 -9.61 -5.90 15.95
CA THR A 80 -10.07 -5.70 17.34
C THR A 80 -11.52 -5.26 17.40
N THR A 81 -11.93 -4.33 16.53
CA THR A 81 -13.32 -3.86 16.46
C THR A 81 -14.27 -4.97 16.03
N THR A 82 -13.88 -5.83 15.08
CA THR A 82 -14.68 -7.00 14.68
C THR A 82 -14.85 -7.98 15.84
N LYS A 83 -13.78 -8.25 16.59
CA LYS A 83 -13.82 -9.16 17.74
C LYS A 83 -14.69 -8.60 18.89
N LEU A 84 -14.56 -7.31 19.18
CA LEU A 84 -15.37 -6.62 20.20
C LEU A 84 -16.86 -6.57 19.85
N ARG A 85 -17.19 -6.56 18.55
CA ARG A 85 -18.57 -6.55 18.05
C ARG A 85 -19.15 -7.93 17.77
N GLY A 86 -18.53 -8.99 18.29
CA GLY A 86 -19.05 -10.35 18.18
C GLY A 86 -18.99 -10.95 16.78
N GLY A 87 -18.03 -10.53 15.94
CA GLY A 87 -17.85 -11.09 14.60
C GLY A 87 -18.80 -10.52 13.53
N GLN A 88 -19.44 -9.38 13.80
CA GLN A 88 -20.24 -8.69 12.79
C GLN A 88 -19.36 -7.96 11.78
N ASP A 89 -19.42 -8.41 10.53
CA ASP A 89 -18.77 -7.79 9.37
C ASP A 89 -19.57 -6.58 8.91
N GLY A 90 -19.34 -5.42 9.52
CA GLY A 90 -20.01 -4.16 9.19
C GLY A 90 -19.05 -3.06 8.76
N TYR A 91 -19.58 -2.05 8.05
CA TYR A 91 -18.82 -0.87 7.58
C TYR A 91 -18.08 -0.13 8.71
N ILE A 92 -18.65 -0.12 9.91
CA ILE A 92 -18.12 0.60 11.08
C ILE A 92 -16.70 0.15 11.44
N ASN A 93 -16.34 -1.14 11.25
CA ASN A 93 -15.00 -1.64 11.59
C ASN A 93 -13.94 -0.96 10.71
N TYR A 94 -14.24 -0.78 9.43
CA TYR A 94 -13.37 -0.12 8.47
C TYR A 94 -13.32 1.40 8.67
N ILE A 95 -14.43 2.00 9.10
CA ILE A 95 -14.46 3.43 9.47
C ILE A 95 -13.55 3.69 10.67
N LEU A 96 -13.68 2.90 11.75
CA LEU A 96 -12.83 3.02 12.94
C LEU A 96 -11.36 2.76 12.63
N ALA A 97 -11.07 1.75 11.79
CA ALA A 97 -9.72 1.48 11.32
C ALA A 97 -9.14 2.64 10.49
N SER A 98 -9.95 3.28 9.65
CA SER A 98 -9.56 4.45 8.86
C SER A 98 -9.23 5.65 9.76
N LEU A 99 -10.07 5.92 10.77
CA LEU A 99 -9.86 6.99 11.74
C LEU A 99 -8.57 6.78 12.55
N ALA A 100 -8.32 5.55 13.03
CA ALA A 100 -7.09 5.23 13.74
C ALA A 100 -5.84 5.40 12.87
N SER A 101 -5.92 5.00 11.60
CA SER A 101 -4.84 5.18 10.62
C SER A 101 -4.59 6.66 10.29
N GLY A 102 -5.66 7.48 10.28
CA GLY A 102 -5.58 8.93 10.15
C GLY A 102 -4.78 9.59 11.30
N GLY A 103 -4.88 9.06 12.51
CA GLY A 103 -4.08 9.51 13.65
C GLY A 103 -2.57 9.29 13.46
N VAL A 104 -2.18 8.15 12.88
CA VAL A 104 -0.78 7.87 12.53
C VAL A 104 -0.30 8.84 11.45
N PHE A 105 -1.12 9.11 10.44
CA PHE A 105 -0.81 10.06 9.38
C PHE A 105 -0.63 11.49 9.92
N TYR A 106 -1.47 11.90 10.88
CA TYR A 106 -1.33 13.19 11.56
C TYR A 106 0.00 13.30 12.30
N HIS A 107 0.44 12.24 12.98
CA HIS A 107 1.72 12.26 13.67
C HIS A 107 2.91 12.34 12.70
N TRP A 108 2.81 11.69 11.54
CA TRP A 108 3.83 11.74 10.49
C TRP A 108 3.91 13.12 9.82
N GLN A 109 2.79 13.64 9.32
CA GLN A 109 2.75 14.88 8.53
C GLN A 109 2.66 16.15 9.38
N LYS A 110 2.28 16.03 10.66
CA LYS A 110 2.12 17.14 11.62
C LYS A 110 1.22 18.27 11.11
N ASN A 111 0.27 17.96 10.22
CA ASN A 111 -0.61 18.93 9.58
C ASN A 111 -2.08 18.48 9.69
N GLY A 112 -2.87 19.20 10.48
CA GLY A 112 -4.26 18.85 10.77
C GLY A 112 -5.18 18.90 9.54
N ARG A 113 -5.02 19.91 8.68
CA ARG A 113 -5.87 20.07 7.48
C ARG A 113 -5.65 18.93 6.48
N LEU A 114 -4.37 18.65 6.20
CA LEU A 114 -3.98 17.55 5.33
C LEU A 114 -4.48 16.21 5.88
N SER A 115 -4.34 16.00 7.19
CA SER A 115 -4.73 14.76 7.85
C SER A 115 -6.25 14.55 7.88
N TYR A 116 -7.02 15.63 8.06
CA TYR A 116 -8.47 15.58 7.97
C TYR A 116 -8.93 15.12 6.57
N HIS A 117 -8.44 15.78 5.51
CA HIS A 117 -8.80 15.42 4.14
C HIS A 117 -8.33 14.00 3.79
N PHE A 118 -7.12 13.63 4.18
CA PHE A 118 -6.61 12.27 3.98
C PHE A 118 -7.49 11.22 4.66
N THR A 119 -7.86 11.45 5.93
CA THR A 119 -8.68 10.52 6.71
C THR A 119 -10.10 10.40 6.12
N PHE A 120 -10.67 11.49 5.65
CA PHE A 120 -11.96 11.49 4.95
C PHE A 120 -11.92 10.61 3.70
N TRP A 121 -10.93 10.83 2.83
CA TRP A 121 -10.76 10.05 1.61
C TRP A 121 -10.44 8.58 1.89
N LEU A 122 -9.59 8.31 2.89
CA LEU A 122 -9.28 6.94 3.32
C LEU A 122 -10.54 6.21 3.78
N THR A 123 -11.39 6.88 4.56
CA THR A 123 -12.66 6.32 5.04
C THR A 123 -13.61 6.03 3.89
N ALA A 124 -13.75 6.95 2.93
CA ALA A 124 -14.56 6.74 1.73
C ALA A 124 -14.08 5.52 0.92
N CYS A 125 -12.78 5.42 0.65
CA CYS A 125 -12.18 4.28 -0.05
C CYS A 125 -12.37 2.96 0.72
N ALA A 126 -12.24 2.98 2.04
CA ALA A 126 -12.44 1.82 2.89
C ALA A 126 -13.89 1.32 2.86
N MET A 127 -14.87 2.24 2.88
CA MET A 127 -16.28 1.92 2.73
C MET A 127 -16.60 1.32 1.36
N VAL A 128 -16.08 1.92 0.28
CA VAL A 128 -16.24 1.40 -1.09
C VAL A 128 -15.65 0.00 -1.21
N LYS A 129 -14.45 -0.23 -0.64
CA LYS A 129 -13.82 -1.55 -0.64
C LYS A 129 -14.67 -2.57 0.11
N LYS A 130 -15.20 -2.22 1.28
CA LYS A 130 -16.07 -3.10 2.07
C LYS A 130 -17.40 -3.38 1.37
N TYR A 131 -17.98 -2.38 0.70
CA TYR A 131 -19.18 -2.55 -0.12
C TYR A 131 -18.94 -3.54 -1.26
N GLY A 132 -17.80 -3.43 -1.95
CA GLY A 132 -17.39 -4.39 -2.98
C GLY A 132 -17.28 -5.82 -2.42
N ASP A 133 -16.71 -5.98 -1.23
CA ASP A 133 -16.59 -7.31 -0.58
C ASP A 133 -17.96 -7.91 -0.21
N MET A 134 -18.95 -7.09 0.17
CA MET A 134 -20.31 -7.56 0.51
C MET A 134 -21.16 -7.89 -0.72
N THR A 135 -21.01 -7.13 -1.80
CA THR A 135 -21.82 -7.24 -3.02
C THR A 135 -21.19 -8.11 -4.09
N GLY A 136 -19.93 -8.52 -3.90
CA GLY A 136 -19.14 -9.19 -4.93
C GLY A 136 -18.67 -8.25 -6.05
N TRP A 137 -18.86 -6.93 -5.91
CA TRP A 137 -18.41 -5.97 -6.91
C TRP A 137 -16.89 -5.78 -6.82
N VAL A 138 -16.21 -6.04 -7.93
CA VAL A 138 -14.76 -5.86 -8.07
C VAL A 138 -14.49 -4.54 -8.82
N PRO A 139 -14.18 -3.43 -8.11
CA PRO A 139 -14.01 -2.13 -8.76
C PRO A 139 -12.78 -2.05 -9.68
N LEU A 140 -11.78 -2.92 -9.45
CA LEU A 140 -10.58 -3.03 -10.29
C LEU A 140 -10.35 -4.51 -10.67
N PRO A 141 -10.73 -4.96 -11.87
CA PRO A 141 -10.55 -6.34 -12.31
C PRO A 141 -9.08 -6.60 -12.71
N ILE A 142 -8.17 -6.58 -11.72
CA ILE A 142 -6.73 -6.82 -11.95
C ILE A 142 -6.43 -8.32 -12.13
N LYS A 143 -7.31 -9.21 -11.65
CA LYS A 143 -7.14 -10.66 -11.81
C LYS A 143 -7.32 -11.15 -13.24
N ASP A 144 -8.20 -10.49 -13.99
CA ASP A 144 -8.50 -10.80 -15.39
C ASP A 144 -7.83 -9.80 -16.35
N ALA A 145 -7.03 -8.89 -15.81
CA ALA A 145 -6.16 -8.06 -16.62
C ALA A 145 -5.08 -8.97 -17.18
N ASP A 146 -5.31 -9.49 -18.38
CA ASP A 146 -4.25 -9.96 -19.26
C ASP A 146 -3.21 -8.85 -19.29
N ILE A 147 -2.11 -9.06 -18.56
CA ILE A 147 -0.96 -8.17 -18.58
C ILE A 147 -0.55 -8.20 -20.04
N ARG A 148 -0.95 -7.17 -20.79
CA ARG A 148 -0.61 -7.04 -22.20
C ARG A 148 0.91 -7.11 -22.23
N LYS A 149 1.45 -8.27 -22.62
CA LYS A 149 2.88 -8.43 -22.84
C LYS A 149 3.19 -7.41 -23.91
N GLN A 150 3.94 -6.37 -23.56
CA GLN A 150 4.40 -5.40 -24.53
C GLN A 150 5.31 -6.15 -25.51
N TYR A 151 4.79 -6.50 -26.68
CA TYR A 151 5.59 -6.94 -27.82
C TYR A 151 6.13 -5.72 -28.58
N THR A 152 6.74 -4.77 -27.87
CA THR A 152 7.29 -3.57 -28.52
C THR A 152 8.72 -3.85 -28.93
N THR A 153 8.96 -3.93 -30.24
CA THR A 153 10.28 -4.03 -30.88
C THR A 153 11.16 -2.79 -30.60
N PHE A 154 10.55 -1.69 -30.15
CA PHE A 154 11.22 -0.44 -29.83
C PHE A 154 11.43 -0.32 -28.32
N PRO A 155 12.68 -0.22 -27.84
CA PRO A 155 12.95 0.04 -26.43
C PRO A 155 12.40 1.43 -26.07
N LEU A 156 11.46 1.47 -25.11
CA LEU A 156 11.00 2.74 -24.54
C LEU A 156 12.12 3.32 -23.69
N ASP A 157 12.81 4.31 -24.26
CA ASP A 157 13.77 5.12 -23.54
C ASP A 157 13.01 6.15 -22.68
N PHE A 158 12.95 5.91 -21.36
CA PHE A 158 12.32 6.81 -20.40
C PHE A 158 13.22 7.99 -20.00
N THR A 159 14.38 8.15 -20.62
CA THR A 159 15.27 9.29 -20.35
C THR A 159 14.78 10.53 -21.09
N LEU A 160 14.79 11.67 -20.41
CA LEU A 160 14.43 12.97 -21.00
C LEU A 160 15.47 13.41 -22.05
N VAL A 161 16.69 12.88 -21.98
CA VAL A 161 17.82 13.15 -22.87
C VAL A 161 18.44 11.81 -23.24
N LYS A 162 18.56 11.54 -24.54
CA LYS A 162 19.22 10.33 -25.06
C LYS A 162 20.62 10.20 -24.48
N ASP A 163 20.99 9.01 -23.98
CA ASP A 163 22.36 8.74 -23.53
C ASP A 163 23.33 8.96 -24.72
N PRO A 164 24.28 9.92 -24.64
CA PRO A 164 25.25 10.19 -25.70
C PRO A 164 26.21 9.02 -25.93
N ARG A 165 26.26 8.03 -25.03
CA ARG A 165 27.11 6.84 -25.15
C ARG A 165 26.50 5.72 -25.98
N GLY A 166 25.25 5.86 -26.41
CA GLY A 166 24.53 4.85 -27.19
C GLY A 166 24.20 3.59 -26.37
N ARG A 167 23.44 2.69 -27.00
CA ARG A 167 22.98 1.43 -26.38
C ARG A 167 24.17 0.53 -26.05
N ARG A 168 24.23 0.04 -24.81
CA ARG A 168 25.32 -0.86 -24.38
C ARG A 168 25.04 -2.29 -24.84
N PRO A 169 26.07 -3.14 -25.06
CA PRO A 169 25.89 -4.50 -25.58
C PRO A 169 25.02 -5.44 -24.72
N TRP A 170 24.73 -5.05 -23.47
CA TRP A 170 23.94 -5.82 -22.51
C TRP A 170 22.55 -5.20 -22.24
N GLU A 171 22.16 -4.17 -23.00
CA GLU A 171 20.83 -3.55 -23.02
C GLU A 171 19.97 -4.05 -24.18
#